data_AF-S8ENA0-F1
#
_entry.id   AF-S8ENA0-F1
#
_cell.length_a   1.000
_cell.length_b   1.000
_cell.length_c   1.000
_cell.angle_alpha   90.00
_cell.angle_beta   90.00
_cell.angle_gamma   90.00
#
_symmetry.space_group_name_H-M   'P 1'
#
loop_
_entity.id
_entity.type
_entity.pdbx_description
1 polymer ?
#
loop_
_entity_poly.entity_id
_entity_poly.type
_entity_poly.pdbx_seq_one_letter_code
_entity_poly.pdbx_strand_id
1 'polypeptide(L)'
;DLAKIHRVVKSEAQSVLLDYFHSTRGLQFSDAENMSKNTPEFFDALTNRVFVCNDSEVSRSLIRFLRYHPVNEFEPFFESIGLKPSEYSSYLPRTLMFLNEDELLMENYTLLCNYGFPRNRIGRIYKEATEF
;
A
#
# COMPACT_ATOMS: atom_id res chain seq x y z
N ASP A 1 -9.67 -11.06 24.56
CA ASP A 1 -8.81 -12.03 23.87
C ASP A 1 -8.87 -12.04 22.33
N LEU A 2 -10.03 -11.97 21.66
CA LEU A 2 -10.09 -11.92 20.17
C LEU A 2 -9.51 -10.63 19.55
N ALA A 3 -9.82 -9.46 20.12
CA ALA A 3 -9.32 -8.17 19.61
C ALA A 3 -7.78 -8.06 19.67
N LYS A 4 -7.14 -8.74 20.62
CA LYS A 4 -5.68 -8.77 20.77
C LYS A 4 -5.06 -9.60 19.64
N ILE A 5 -5.64 -10.78 19.36
CA ILE A 5 -5.21 -11.65 18.26
C ILE A 5 -5.30 -10.91 16.92
N HIS A 6 -6.42 -10.23 16.65
CA HIS A 6 -6.60 -9.46 15.42
C HIS A 6 -5.55 -8.34 15.26
N ARG A 7 -5.20 -7.65 16.36
CA ARG A 7 -4.14 -6.61 16.34
C ARG A 7 -2.76 -7.20 16.05
N VAL A 8 -2.43 -8.36 16.63
CA VAL A 8 -1.16 -9.04 16.37
C VAL A 8 -1.08 -9.46 14.91
N VAL A 9 -2.12 -10.12 14.39
CA VAL A 9 -2.21 -10.54 12.98
C VAL A 9 -2.06 -9.34 12.04
N LYS A 10 -2.75 -8.23 12.33
CA LYS A 10 -2.62 -7.00 11.55
C LYS A 10 -1.19 -6.48 11.58
N SER A 11 -0.58 -6.37 12.76
CA SER A 11 0.79 -5.86 12.91
C SER A 11 1.81 -6.72 12.16
N GLU A 12 1.66 -8.04 12.22
CA GLU A 12 2.48 -9.01 11.51
C GLU A 12 2.40 -8.82 9.99
N ALA A 13 1.17 -8.74 9.48
CA ALA A 13 0.94 -8.59 8.06
C ALA A 13 1.38 -7.21 7.54
N GLN A 14 1.27 -6.15 8.35
CA GLN A 14 1.85 -4.84 8.05
C GLN A 14 3.38 -4.89 7.98
N SER A 15 4.04 -5.66 8.86
CA SER A 15 5.49 -5.88 8.80
C SER A 15 5.90 -6.57 7.50
N VAL A 16 5.14 -7.59 7.07
CA VAL A 16 5.39 -8.28 5.79
C VAL A 16 5.26 -7.33 4.60
N LEU A 17 4.23 -6.47 4.60
CA LEU A 17 4.06 -5.47 3.53
C LEU A 17 5.17 -4.42 3.53
N LEU A 18 5.60 -3.96 4.71
CA LEU A 18 6.74 -3.06 4.84
C LEU A 18 8.00 -3.68 4.24
N ASP A 19 8.32 -4.93 4.60
CA ASP A 19 9.49 -5.63 4.07
C ASP A 19 9.39 -5.86 2.57
N TYR A 20 8.20 -6.17 2.05
CA TYR A 20 7.96 -6.29 0.62
C TYR A 20 8.22 -4.95 -0.10
N PHE A 21 7.54 -3.88 0.31
CA PHE A 21 7.67 -2.57 -0.32
C PHE A 21 9.09 -1.99 -0.23
N HIS A 22 9.74 -2.09 0.94
CA HIS A 22 11.07 -1.56 1.13
C HIS A 22 12.15 -2.48 0.54
N SER A 23 12.26 -3.71 1.03
CA SER A 23 13.39 -4.59 0.73
C SER A 23 13.25 -5.30 -0.63
N THR A 24 12.02 -5.66 -1.04
CA THR A 24 11.80 -6.36 -2.31
C THR A 24 11.57 -5.40 -3.46
N ARG A 25 10.84 -4.31 -3.23
CA ARG A 25 10.48 -3.34 -4.27
C ARG A 25 11.39 -2.12 -4.31
N GLY A 26 12.15 -1.85 -3.26
CA GLY A 26 13.14 -0.77 -3.23
C GLY A 26 12.56 0.61 -2.93
N LEU A 27 11.35 0.69 -2.37
CA LEU A 27 10.76 1.98 -1.96
C LEU A 27 11.50 2.55 -0.75
N GLN A 28 11.47 3.87 -0.57
CA GLN A 28 12.02 4.47 0.65
C GLN A 28 11.30 3.95 1.89
N PHE A 29 12.03 3.75 2.99
CA PHE A 29 11.48 3.16 4.21
C PHE A 29 10.26 3.92 4.74
N SER A 30 10.31 5.26 4.75
CA SER A 30 9.21 6.12 5.21
C SER A 30 7.95 5.95 4.35
N ASP A 31 8.12 5.74 3.05
CA ASP A 31 7.01 5.55 2.11
C ASP A 31 6.41 4.15 2.26
N ALA A 32 7.26 3.13 2.31
CA ALA A 32 6.86 1.75 2.59
C ALA A 32 6.16 1.61 3.95
N GLU A 33 6.62 2.33 4.98
CA GLU A 33 6.00 2.37 6.30
C GLU A 33 4.63 3.05 6.24
N ASN A 34 4.50 4.17 5.53
CA ASN A 34 3.21 4.83 5.35
C ASN A 34 2.21 3.93 4.62
N MET A 35 2.64 3.29 3.53
CA MET A 35 1.83 2.36 2.74
C MET A 35 1.39 1.17 3.58
N SER A 36 2.31 0.46 4.24
CA SER A 36 1.95 -0.71 5.05
C SER A 36 0.96 -0.40 6.19
N LYS A 37 1.00 0.82 6.75
CA LYS A 37 0.15 1.19 7.90
C LYS A 37 -1.21 1.79 7.52
N ASN A 38 -1.32 2.45 6.37
CA ASN A 38 -2.47 3.30 6.03
C ASN A 38 -3.30 2.79 4.84
N THR A 39 -3.35 1.47 4.61
CA THR A 39 -4.06 0.87 3.46
C THR A 39 -5.04 -0.24 3.88
N PRO A 40 -6.06 0.07 4.70
CA PRO A 40 -6.98 -0.93 5.23
C PRO A 40 -7.79 -1.71 4.17
N GLU A 41 -8.32 -1.06 3.14
CA GLU A 41 -9.14 -1.69 2.10
C GLU A 41 -8.29 -2.57 1.18
N PHE A 42 -7.11 -2.10 0.76
CA PHE A 42 -6.15 -2.93 0.05
C PHE A 42 -5.72 -4.13 0.89
N PHE A 43 -5.49 -3.92 2.19
CA PHE A 43 -5.12 -4.99 3.11
C PHE A 43 -6.22 -6.06 3.21
N ASP A 44 -7.47 -5.65 3.39
CA ASP A 44 -8.61 -6.55 3.45
C ASP A 44 -8.77 -7.31 2.12
N ALA A 45 -8.58 -6.65 0.98
CA ALA A 45 -8.59 -7.30 -0.33
C ALA A 45 -7.46 -8.32 -0.51
N LEU A 46 -6.24 -7.97 -0.12
CA LEU A 46 -5.06 -8.85 -0.20
C LEU A 46 -5.23 -10.06 0.71
N THR A 47 -5.63 -9.83 1.95
CA THR A 47 -5.84 -10.91 2.92
C THR A 47 -6.94 -11.86 2.47
N ASN A 48 -8.06 -11.38 1.92
CA ASN A 48 -9.08 -12.23 1.32
C ASN A 48 -8.56 -13.10 0.17
N ARG A 49 -7.54 -12.66 -0.58
CA ARG A 49 -6.88 -13.47 -1.62
C ARG A 49 -5.92 -14.51 -1.04
N VAL A 50 -5.32 -14.24 0.12
CA VAL A 50 -4.34 -15.12 0.78
C VAL A 50 -4.99 -16.14 1.72
N PHE A 51 -6.09 -15.78 2.39
CA PHE A 51 -6.86 -16.63 3.29
C PHE A 51 -7.72 -17.66 2.54
N VAL A 52 -7.05 -18.55 1.81
CA VAL A 52 -7.66 -19.75 1.20
C VAL A 52 -7.42 -20.99 2.07
N CYS A 53 -6.52 -20.97 3.06
CA CYS A 53 -6.20 -22.14 3.86
C CYS A 53 -6.00 -21.81 5.35
N ASN A 54 -6.46 -22.73 6.19
CA ASN A 54 -6.50 -22.78 7.66
C ASN A 54 -5.11 -22.75 8.34
N ASP A 55 -4.17 -21.92 7.89
CA ASP A 55 -2.83 -21.86 8.46
C ASP A 55 -2.73 -20.77 9.53
N SER A 56 -2.30 -21.19 10.72
CA SER A 56 -2.05 -20.38 11.92
C SER A 56 -0.96 -19.30 11.75
N GLU A 57 -0.55 -18.98 10.52
CA GLU A 57 0.61 -18.13 10.22
C GLU A 57 0.38 -17.20 9.03
N VAL A 58 -0.38 -16.13 9.27
CA VAL A 58 -0.71 -15.07 8.31
C VAL A 58 0.54 -14.49 7.65
N SER A 59 1.58 -14.22 8.44
CA SER A 59 2.87 -13.74 7.94
C SER A 59 3.47 -14.65 6.88
N ARG A 60 3.54 -15.96 7.14
CA ARG A 60 4.15 -16.93 6.22
C ARG A 60 3.35 -17.03 4.92
N SER A 61 2.03 -17.07 5.01
CA SER A 61 1.15 -17.13 3.85
C SER A 61 1.26 -15.89 2.98
N LEU A 62 1.32 -14.69 3.57
CA LEU A 62 1.54 -13.44 2.86
C LEU A 62 2.92 -13.38 2.19
N ILE A 63 3.99 -13.73 2.91
CA ILE A 63 5.35 -13.78 2.35
C ILE A 63 5.39 -14.71 1.13
N ARG A 64 4.81 -15.91 1.27
CA ARG A 64 4.75 -16.88 0.17
C ARG A 64 3.93 -16.36 -1.01
N PHE A 65 2.79 -15.73 -0.75
CA PHE A 65 1.94 -15.17 -1.79
C PHE A 65 2.67 -14.07 -2.58
N LEU A 66 3.21 -13.06 -1.89
CA LEU A 66 3.90 -11.91 -2.49
C LEU A 66 5.17 -12.29 -3.27
N ARG A 67 5.82 -13.41 -2.90
CA ARG A 67 6.97 -13.93 -3.66
C ARG A 67 6.62 -14.33 -5.10
N TYR A 68 5.38 -14.77 -5.35
CA TYR A 68 4.95 -15.26 -6.66
C TYR A 68 3.88 -14.39 -7.31
N HIS A 69 3.26 -13.48 -6.55
CA HIS A 69 2.17 -12.62 -7.00
C HIS A 69 2.49 -11.18 -6.60
N PRO A 70 3.25 -10.44 -7.43
CA PRO A 70 3.47 -9.02 -7.18
C PRO A 70 2.12 -8.30 -7.16
N VAL A 71 1.99 -7.35 -6.23
CA VAL A 71 0.79 -6.51 -6.11
C VAL A 71 0.92 -5.25 -6.96
N ASN A 72 -0.22 -4.70 -7.39
CA ASN A 72 -0.27 -3.36 -7.96
C ASN A 72 0.01 -2.34 -6.84
N GLU A 73 1.19 -1.72 -6.84
CA GLU A 73 1.67 -0.81 -5.80
C GLU A 73 0.91 0.53 -5.79
N PHE A 74 0.24 0.89 -6.88
CA PHE A 74 -0.57 2.11 -6.97
C PHE A 74 -1.80 2.05 -6.06
N GLU A 75 -2.41 0.88 -5.87
CA GLU A 75 -3.58 0.71 -4.99
C GLU A 75 -3.24 1.08 -3.52
N PRO A 76 -2.26 0.44 -2.85
CA PRO A 76 -1.87 0.82 -1.50
C PRO A 76 -1.24 2.22 -1.46
N PHE A 77 -0.56 2.68 -2.51
CA PHE A 77 -0.05 4.05 -2.53
C PHE A 77 -1.18 5.09 -2.43
N PHE A 78 -2.15 5.04 -3.34
CA PHE A 78 -3.26 6.00 -3.39
C PHE A 78 -4.11 5.94 -2.12
N GLU A 79 -4.33 4.74 -1.59
CA GLU A 79 -5.02 4.59 -0.32
C GLU A 79 -4.25 5.22 0.84
N SER A 80 -2.93 5.00 0.91
CA SER A 80 -2.08 5.54 1.97
C SER A 80 -1.96 7.07 1.99
N ILE A 81 -2.28 7.72 0.86
CA ILE A 81 -2.31 9.18 0.74
C ILE A 81 -3.73 9.77 0.89
N GLY A 82 -4.69 8.93 1.29
CA GLY A 82 -6.02 9.34 1.72
C GLY A 82 -7.12 9.24 0.67
N LEU A 83 -6.90 8.54 -0.44
CA LEU A 83 -7.94 8.26 -1.43
C LEU A 83 -8.65 6.93 -1.14
N LYS A 84 -9.96 6.86 -1.40
CA LYS A 84 -10.69 5.59 -1.37
C LYS A 84 -10.52 4.84 -2.69
N PRO A 85 -10.68 3.50 -2.73
CA PRO A 85 -10.65 2.74 -3.98
C PRO A 85 -11.57 3.28 -5.05
N SER A 86 -12.79 3.71 -4.68
CA SER A 86 -13.73 4.33 -5.63
C SER A 86 -13.24 5.66 -6.21
N GLU A 87 -12.31 6.35 -5.55
CA GLU A 87 -11.74 7.62 -6.00
C GLU A 87 -10.51 7.43 -6.87
N TYR A 88 -9.72 6.37 -6.67
CA TYR A 88 -8.51 6.15 -7.46
C TYR A 88 -8.63 5.11 -8.57
N SER A 89 -9.69 4.28 -8.56
CA SER A 89 -9.84 3.17 -9.52
C SER A 89 -9.73 3.60 -10.98
N SER A 90 -10.23 4.78 -11.33
CA SER A 90 -10.15 5.33 -12.70
C SER A 90 -8.77 5.88 -13.08
N TYR A 91 -7.93 6.18 -12.07
CA TYR A 91 -6.60 6.76 -12.26
C TYR A 91 -5.48 5.70 -12.19
N LEU A 92 -5.82 4.44 -11.90
CA LEU A 92 -4.83 3.37 -11.92
C LEU A 92 -4.23 3.22 -13.33
N PRO A 93 -2.90 3.21 -13.46
CA PRO A 93 -2.26 2.94 -14.74
C PRO A 93 -2.69 1.58 -15.28
N ARG A 94 -2.94 1.50 -16.59
CA ARG A 94 -3.37 0.24 -17.23
C ARG A 94 -2.23 -0.77 -17.40
N THR A 95 -1.00 -0.28 -17.50
CA THR A 95 0.19 -1.08 -17.86
C THR A 95 1.28 -1.04 -16.80
N LEU A 96 1.23 -0.10 -15.86
CA LEU A 96 2.20 0.03 -14.79
C LEU A 96 1.61 -0.54 -13.50
N MET A 97 2.42 -1.29 -12.77
CA MET A 97 2.05 -1.87 -11.48
C MET A 97 3.01 -1.49 -10.37
N PHE A 98 4.16 -0.90 -10.71
CA PHE A 98 5.22 -0.58 -9.75
C PHE A 98 5.49 0.92 -9.72
N LEU A 99 5.56 1.49 -8.52
CA LEU A 99 5.76 2.93 -8.32
C LEU A 99 7.12 3.41 -8.80
N ASN A 100 8.13 2.55 -8.71
CA ASN A 100 9.47 2.86 -9.22
C ASN A 100 9.52 3.01 -10.76
N GLU A 101 8.47 2.64 -11.48
CA GLU A 101 8.35 2.88 -12.93
C GLU A 101 7.71 4.25 -13.24
N ASP A 102 7.18 4.95 -12.22
CA ASP A 102 6.59 6.29 -12.33
C ASP A 102 7.38 7.29 -11.47
N GLU A 103 8.56 7.66 -11.96
CA GLU A 103 9.49 8.57 -11.28
C GLU A 103 8.84 9.92 -10.96
N LEU A 104 8.05 10.47 -11.90
CA LEU A 104 7.41 11.78 -11.73
C LEU A 104 6.39 11.78 -10.58
N LEU A 105 5.59 10.72 -10.45
CA LEU A 105 4.67 10.57 -9.32
C LEU A 105 5.41 10.55 -7.99
N MET A 106 6.49 9.77 -7.90
CA MET A 106 7.25 9.59 -6.67
C MET A 106 8.06 10.84 -6.29
N GLU A 107 8.59 11.58 -7.27
CA GLU A 107 9.25 12.87 -7.06
C GLU A 107 8.27 13.92 -6.53
N ASN A 108 7.10 14.05 -7.16
CA ASN A 108 6.06 14.98 -6.71
C ASN A 108 5.57 14.64 -5.30
N TYR A 109 5.37 13.35 -5.02
CA TYR A 109 5.00 12.88 -3.68
C TYR A 109 6.05 13.25 -2.63
N THR A 110 7.31 13.00 -2.93
CA THR A 110 8.45 13.32 -2.05
C THR A 110 8.54 14.83 -1.82
N LEU A 111 8.36 15.63 -2.86
CA LEU A 111 8.39 17.09 -2.77
C LEU A 111 7.28 17.63 -1.85
N LEU A 112 6.05 17.13 -2.01
CA LEU A 112 4.93 17.49 -1.13
C LEU A 112 5.20 17.09 0.33
N CYS A 113 5.74 15.89 0.56
CA CYS A 113 6.16 15.46 1.90
C CYS A 113 7.22 16.39 2.49
N ASN A 114 8.22 16.78 1.70
CA ASN A 114 9.29 17.69 2.12
C ASN A 114 8.80 19.10 2.44
N TYR A 115 7.73 19.56 1.78
CA TYR A 115 7.03 20.80 2.13
C TYR A 115 6.14 20.69 3.37
N GLY A 116 6.08 19.52 4.00
CA GLY A 116 5.33 19.31 5.24
C GLY A 116 3.84 19.03 5.03
N PHE A 117 3.42 18.67 3.80
CA PHE A 117 2.04 18.25 3.58
C PHE A 117 1.78 16.92 4.30
N PRO A 118 0.68 16.81 5.07
CA PRO A 118 0.30 15.53 5.67
C PRO A 118 0.04 14.49 4.57
N ARG A 119 0.69 13.32 4.67
CA ARG A 119 0.63 12.25 3.64
C ARG A 119 -0.80 11.88 3.28
N ASN A 120 -1.69 11.74 4.27
CA ASN A 120 -3.11 11.43 4.10
C ASN A 120 -3.98 12.54 3.47
N ARG A 121 -3.39 13.71 3.16
CA ARG A 121 -4.06 14.81 2.43
C ARG A 121 -3.55 14.97 1.01
N ILE A 122 -2.40 14.39 0.69
CA ILE A 122 -1.77 14.52 -0.63
C ILE A 122 -2.67 13.95 -1.73
N GLY A 123 -3.43 12.89 -1.46
CA GLY A 123 -4.35 12.30 -2.43
C GLY A 123 -5.37 13.29 -3.00
N ARG A 124 -5.86 14.23 -2.18
CA ARG A 124 -6.80 15.26 -2.65
C ARG A 124 -6.18 16.18 -3.69
N ILE A 125 -4.90 16.53 -3.54
CA ILE A 125 -4.18 17.38 -4.49
C ILE A 125 -4.08 16.68 -5.84
N TYR A 126 -3.72 15.39 -5.86
CA TYR A 126 -3.68 14.61 -7.10
C TYR A 126 -5.04 14.55 -7.78
N LYS A 127 -6.10 14.26 -7.02
CA LYS A 127 -7.46 14.19 -7.55
C LYS A 127 -7.91 15.51 -8.16
N GLU A 128 -7.80 16.61 -7.41
CA GLU A 128 -8.21 17.94 -7.86
C GLU A 128 -7.40 18.41 -9.08
N ALA A 129 -6.12 18.05 -9.19
CA ALA A 129 -5.29 18.37 -10.35
C ALA A 129 -5.72 17.59 -11.63
N THR A 130 -6.27 16.39 -11.48
CA THR A 130 -6.77 15.56 -12.62
C THR A 130 -8.18 15.93 -13.09
N GLU A 131 -8.89 16.80 -12.38
CA GLU A 131 -10.23 17.28 -12.75
C GLU A 131 -10.19 18.46 -13.75
N PHE A 132 -9.00 18.88 -14.18
CA PHE A 132 -8.74 19.92 -15.18
C PHE A 132 -8.23 19.33 -16.51
#